data_AF-A0A7C1QPV9-F1
#
_entry.id   AF-A0A7C1QPV9-F1
#
_cell.length_a   1.000
_cell.length_b   1.000
_cell.length_c   1.000
_cell.angle_alpha   90.00
_cell.angle_beta   90.00
_cell.angle_gamma   90.00
#
_symmetry.space_group_name_H-M   'P 1'
#
loop_
_entity.id
_entity.type
_entity.pdbx_description
1 polymer ?
#
loop_
_entity_poly.entity_id
_entity_poly.type
_entity_poly.pdbx_seq_one_letter_code
_entity_poly.pdbx_strand_id
1 'polypeptide(L)'
;MSLSVVSRRCSATTRAGEPCKAYAIRDSQLCAAHSRNVGAPKGNQNRKTHGVYVRAAKKMEGIGDVATDLMAKQEQLSAYIDGQLAEGLGSEDMVKLLGLLAQNASRLGRLLRDQRALSGESADGLLEAVGKLMDEINTQGELKVIL
;
A
#
# COMPACT_ATOMS: atom_id res chain seq x y z
N MET A 1 -50.01 28.28 -20.87
CA MET A 1 -48.95 29.31 -21.00
C MET A 1 -47.64 28.69 -20.54
N SER A 2 -46.82 28.24 -21.49
CA SER A 2 -45.54 27.57 -21.21
C SER A 2 -44.47 28.60 -20.87
N LEU A 3 -44.07 28.68 -19.60
CA LEU A 3 -42.93 29.50 -19.19
C LEU A 3 -41.65 28.88 -19.74
N SER A 4 -41.05 29.56 -20.72
CA SER A 4 -39.66 29.40 -21.13
C SER A 4 -38.76 29.46 -19.89
N VAL A 5 -38.18 28.32 -19.50
CA VAL A 5 -37.14 28.29 -18.47
C VAL A 5 -35.86 28.80 -19.13
N VAL A 6 -35.66 30.11 -19.12
CA VAL A 6 -34.33 30.68 -19.31
C VAL A 6 -33.46 30.06 -18.20
N SER A 7 -32.49 29.25 -18.58
CA SER A 7 -31.61 28.57 -17.63
C SER A 7 -30.85 29.62 -16.83
N ARG A 8 -31.28 29.83 -15.59
CA ARG A 8 -30.74 30.88 -14.70
C ARG A 8 -29.28 30.58 -14.42
N ARG A 9 -28.40 31.57 -14.61
CA ARG A 9 -26.99 31.50 -14.22
C ARG A 9 -26.87 31.67 -12.71
N CYS A 10 -25.81 31.12 -12.15
CA CYS A 10 -25.47 31.31 -10.74
C CYS A 10 -25.17 32.79 -10.47
N SER A 11 -25.73 33.34 -9.39
CA SER A 11 -25.54 34.75 -9.00
C SER A 11 -24.26 35.01 -8.20
N ALA A 12 -23.45 33.98 -7.91
CA ALA A 12 -22.25 34.13 -7.10
C ALA A 12 -21.08 34.71 -7.91
N THR A 13 -20.23 35.45 -7.20
CA THR A 13 -18.94 35.89 -7.71
C THR A 13 -17.87 34.87 -7.34
N THR A 14 -17.04 34.51 -8.31
CA THR A 14 -15.89 33.62 -8.10
C THR A 14 -14.82 34.30 -7.24
N ARG A 15 -13.86 33.52 -6.74
CA ARG A 15 -12.71 34.05 -5.97
C ARG A 15 -11.86 35.07 -6.77
N ALA A 16 -11.92 35.03 -8.10
CA ALA A 16 -11.24 35.97 -8.98
C ALA A 16 -12.02 37.29 -9.19
N GLY A 17 -13.19 37.46 -8.57
CA GLY A 17 -14.04 38.64 -8.74
C GLY A 17 -14.96 38.60 -9.96
N GLU A 18 -14.92 37.52 -10.76
CA GLU A 18 -15.77 37.38 -11.95
C GLU A 18 -17.12 36.70 -11.64
N PRO A 19 -18.20 37.00 -12.38
CA PRO A 19 -19.48 36.33 -12.22
C PRO A 19 -19.40 34.83 -12.58
N CYS A 20 -20.05 33.99 -11.78
CA CYS A 20 -20.07 32.55 -12.02
C CYS A 20 -20.82 32.19 -13.30
N LYS A 21 -20.14 31.50 -14.21
CA LYS A 21 -20.71 31.06 -15.50
C LYS A 21 -21.57 29.79 -15.39
N ALA A 22 -21.57 29.11 -14.24
CA ALA A 22 -22.36 27.88 -14.05
C ALA A 22 -23.87 28.16 -14.00
N TYR A 23 -24.68 27.15 -14.30
CA TYR A 23 -26.13 27.23 -14.11
C TYR A 23 -26.51 27.09 -12.63
N ALA A 24 -27.54 27.82 -12.22
CA ALA A 24 -28.15 27.67 -10.92
C ALA A 24 -28.89 26.33 -10.83
N ILE A 25 -28.92 25.75 -9.63
CA ILE A 25 -29.73 24.57 -9.35
C ILE A 25 -31.21 24.96 -9.43
N ARG A 26 -32.09 24.00 -9.75
CA ARG A 26 -33.54 24.18 -9.69
C ARG A 26 -33.93 24.77 -8.33
N ASP A 27 -34.71 25.86 -8.37
CA ASP A 27 -35.20 26.60 -7.20
C ASP A 27 -34.11 27.26 -6.34
N SER A 28 -32.90 27.45 -6.89
CA SER A 28 -31.79 28.17 -6.25
C SER A 28 -31.28 29.31 -7.13
N GLN A 29 -30.58 30.26 -6.51
CA GLN A 29 -29.78 31.29 -7.19
C GLN A 29 -28.31 30.86 -7.36
N LEU A 30 -27.92 29.73 -6.75
CA LEU A 30 -26.54 29.26 -6.69
C LEU A 30 -26.36 27.94 -7.46
N CYS A 31 -25.16 27.72 -8.00
CA CYS A 31 -24.78 26.43 -8.58
C CYS A 31 -24.41 25.42 -7.49
N ALA A 32 -24.21 24.15 -7.86
CA ALA A 32 -23.78 23.08 -6.95
C ALA A 32 -22.52 23.44 -6.15
N ALA A 33 -21.52 24.04 -6.81
CA ALA A 33 -20.28 24.47 -6.17
C ALA A 33 -20.50 25.58 -5.12
N HIS A 34 -21.23 26.64 -5.48
CA HIS A 34 -21.45 27.78 -4.58
C HIS A 34 -22.51 27.54 -3.51
N SER A 35 -23.44 26.62 -3.72
CA SER A 35 -24.43 26.19 -2.71
C SER A 35 -23.87 25.16 -1.71
N ARG A 36 -22.59 24.77 -1.85
CA ARG A 36 -21.97 23.66 -1.10
C ARG A 36 -22.69 22.32 -1.28
N ASN A 37 -23.54 22.20 -2.30
CA ASN A 37 -24.14 20.93 -2.70
C ASN A 37 -23.18 20.20 -3.66
N VAL A 38 -21.95 20.03 -3.19
CA VAL A 38 -20.85 19.38 -3.91
C VAL A 38 -20.73 17.94 -3.44
N GLY A 39 -20.86 17.02 -4.37
CA GLY A 39 -20.76 15.60 -4.09
C GLY A 39 -21.43 14.76 -5.15
N ALA A 40 -21.07 13.48 -5.15
CA ALA A 40 -21.79 12.46 -5.89
C ALA A 40 -23.27 12.44 -5.45
N PRO A 41 -24.23 12.40 -6.39
CA PRO A 41 -25.64 12.23 -6.06
C PRO A 41 -25.86 11.00 -5.16
N LYS A 42 -26.89 11.04 -4.31
CA LYS A 42 -27.27 9.90 -3.49
C LYS A 42 -27.55 8.69 -4.39
N GLY A 43 -26.86 7.58 -4.14
CA GLY A 43 -26.97 6.37 -4.97
C GLY A 43 -26.03 6.34 -6.19
N ASN A 44 -25.12 7.29 -6.35
CA ASN A 44 -24.11 7.26 -7.41
C ASN A 44 -23.29 5.95 -7.36
N GLN A 45 -23.32 5.19 -8.46
CA GLN A 45 -22.58 3.94 -8.62
C GLN A 45 -21.28 4.12 -9.42
N ASN A 46 -20.86 5.34 -9.77
CA ASN A 46 -19.63 5.59 -10.53
C ASN A 46 -18.40 4.99 -9.85
N ARG A 47 -18.37 4.90 -8.51
CA ARG A 47 -17.28 4.21 -7.81
C ARG A 47 -17.25 2.70 -8.09
N LYS A 48 -18.40 2.08 -8.35
CA LYS A 48 -18.48 0.66 -8.71
C LYS A 48 -18.14 0.39 -10.18
N THR A 49 -18.51 1.31 -11.09
CA THR A 49 -18.30 1.13 -12.54
C THR A 49 -17.00 1.73 -13.06
N HIS A 50 -16.48 2.77 -12.40
CA HIS A 50 -15.30 3.53 -12.84
C HIS A 50 -14.25 3.74 -11.74
N GLY A 51 -14.51 3.28 -10.52
CA GLY A 51 -13.47 3.22 -9.48
C GLY A 51 -12.57 2.00 -9.71
N VAL A 52 -11.26 2.16 -9.51
CA VAL A 52 -10.35 1.01 -9.43
C VAL A 52 -10.84 0.13 -8.29
N TYR A 53 -11.26 -1.09 -8.61
CA TYR A 53 -11.72 -2.08 -7.63
C TYR A 53 -10.50 -2.57 -6.84
N VAL A 54 -10.09 -1.81 -5.82
CA VAL A 54 -9.05 -2.28 -4.89
C VAL A 54 -9.70 -3.36 -4.05
N ARG A 55 -9.27 -4.62 -4.25
CA ARG A 55 -9.71 -5.76 -3.44
C ARG A 55 -9.51 -5.40 -1.97
N ALA A 56 -10.46 -5.76 -1.11
CA ALA A 56 -10.33 -5.50 0.33
C ALA A 56 -8.96 -6.00 0.80
N ALA A 57 -8.21 -5.14 1.51
CA ALA A 57 -6.88 -5.47 1.97
C ALA A 57 -6.94 -6.75 2.81
N LYS A 58 -6.05 -7.71 2.51
CA LYS A 58 -5.89 -8.92 3.32
C LYS A 58 -5.64 -8.47 4.76
N LYS A 59 -6.43 -8.96 5.72
CA LYS A 59 -6.16 -8.73 7.13
C LYS A 59 -4.81 -9.37 7.45
N MET A 60 -3.89 -8.60 8.03
CA MET A 60 -2.57 -9.05 8.47
C MET A 60 -2.62 -9.12 10.00
N GLU A 61 -2.29 -10.28 10.57
CA GLU A 61 -2.35 -10.51 12.01
C GLU A 61 -1.00 -10.16 12.69
N GLY A 62 0.10 -10.09 11.94
CA GLY A 62 1.40 -9.71 12.49
C GLY A 62 2.48 -9.40 11.46
N ILE A 63 3.68 -9.09 11.95
CA ILE A 63 4.84 -8.70 11.14
C ILE A 63 5.24 -9.80 10.12
N GLY A 64 5.03 -11.07 10.46
CA GLY A 64 5.27 -12.19 9.54
C GLY A 64 4.34 -12.17 8.33
N ASP A 65 3.05 -11.89 8.51
CA ASP A 65 2.10 -11.77 7.40
C ASP A 65 2.46 -10.60 6.47
N VAL A 66 2.92 -9.49 7.05
CA VAL A 66 3.42 -8.33 6.31
C VAL A 66 4.67 -8.71 5.51
N ALA A 67 5.59 -9.48 6.10
CA ALA A 67 6.80 -9.93 5.44
C ALA A 67 6.48 -10.83 4.25
N THR A 68 5.61 -11.83 4.44
CA THR A 68 5.17 -12.74 3.39
C THR A 68 4.46 -12.01 2.25
N ASP A 69 3.56 -11.07 2.56
CA ASP A 69 2.87 -10.26 1.55
C ASP A 69 3.86 -9.38 0.75
N LEU A 70 4.82 -8.76 1.42
CA LEU A 70 5.86 -7.95 0.75
C LEU A 70 6.80 -8.80 -0.10
N MET A 71 7.15 -10.02 0.34
CA MET A 71 7.93 -10.96 -0.48
C MET A 71 7.22 -11.31 -1.78
N ALA A 72 5.93 -11.66 -1.70
CA ALA A 72 5.15 -11.98 -2.90
C ALA A 72 5.06 -10.78 -3.86
N LYS A 73 4.91 -9.57 -3.33
CA LYS A 73 4.90 -8.35 -4.15
C LYS A 73 6.28 -8.02 -4.74
N GLN A 74 7.35 -8.30 -4.03
CA GLN A 74 8.73 -8.15 -4.54
C GLN A 74 8.95 -9.08 -5.74
N GLU A 75 8.52 -10.33 -5.65
CA GLU A 75 8.60 -11.31 -6.73
C GLU A 75 7.77 -10.87 -7.94
N GLN A 76 6.53 -10.43 -7.72
CA GLN A 76 5.67 -9.90 -8.79
C GLN A 76 6.29 -8.69 -9.50
N LEU A 77 6.88 -7.75 -8.75
CA LEU A 77 7.54 -6.58 -9.34
C LEU A 77 8.79 -6.99 -10.13
N SER A 78 9.57 -7.95 -9.62
CA SER A 78 10.73 -8.48 -10.35
C SER A 78 10.31 -9.08 -11.69
N ALA A 79 9.32 -9.97 -11.68
CA ALA A 79 8.81 -10.60 -12.90
C ALA A 79 8.24 -9.57 -13.90
N TYR A 80 7.57 -8.52 -13.40
CA TYR A 80 7.10 -7.43 -14.24
C TYR A 80 8.26 -6.67 -14.90
N ILE A 81 9.31 -6.36 -14.15
CA ILE A 81 10.50 -5.68 -14.66
C ILE A 81 11.17 -6.53 -15.75
N ASP A 82 11.30 -7.85 -15.52
CA ASP A 82 11.87 -8.77 -16.51
C ASP A 82 11.04 -8.78 -17.81
N GLY A 83 9.70 -8.77 -17.71
CA GLY A 83 8.81 -8.63 -18.86
C GLY A 83 8.98 -7.31 -19.61
N GLN A 84 9.09 -6.20 -18.89
CA GLN A 84 9.26 -4.87 -19.49
C GLN A 84 10.63 -4.66 -20.14
N LEU A 85 11.67 -5.34 -19.63
CA LEU A 85 12.98 -5.40 -20.30
C LEU A 85 12.87 -6.08 -21.67
N ALA A 86 12.06 -7.13 -21.80
CA ALA A 86 11.83 -7.82 -23.07
C ALA A 86 10.98 -6.99 -24.05
N GLU A 87 10.04 -6.17 -23.54
CA GLU A 87 9.16 -5.33 -24.35
C GLU A 87 9.79 -3.98 -24.78
N GLY A 88 10.99 -3.67 -24.29
CA GLY A 88 11.72 -2.46 -24.69
C GLY A 88 11.20 -1.18 -24.03
N LEU A 89 10.79 -1.25 -22.75
CA LEU A 89 10.38 -0.08 -21.98
C LEU A 89 11.47 1.00 -21.97
N GLY A 90 11.05 2.26 -22.02
CA GLY A 90 11.95 3.42 -21.99
C GLY A 90 12.86 3.43 -20.75
N SER A 91 14.09 3.91 -20.91
CA SER A 91 15.12 3.92 -19.86
C SER A 91 14.71 4.71 -18.61
N GLU A 92 13.95 5.79 -18.75
CA GLU A 92 13.45 6.57 -17.62
C GLU A 92 12.51 5.77 -16.72
N ASP A 93 11.56 5.04 -17.31
CA ASP A 93 10.60 4.24 -16.56
C ASP A 93 11.26 2.99 -15.97
N MET A 94 12.26 2.43 -16.65
CA MET A 94 13.08 1.35 -16.12
C MET A 94 13.84 1.77 -14.86
N VAL A 95 14.44 2.97 -14.85
CA VAL A 95 15.13 3.50 -13.66
C VAL A 95 14.16 3.66 -12.49
N LYS A 96 12.93 4.13 -12.74
CA LYS A 96 11.89 4.24 -11.69
C LYS A 96 11.52 2.86 -11.12
N LEU A 97 11.30 1.87 -11.99
CA LEU A 97 10.94 0.51 -11.57
C LEU A 97 12.06 -0.16 -10.75
N LEU A 98 13.32 -0.06 -11.20
CA LEU A 98 14.48 -0.56 -10.46
C LEU A 98 14.64 0.15 -9.11
N GLY A 99 14.39 1.46 -9.08
CA GLY A 99 14.37 2.23 -7.84
C GLY A 99 13.30 1.73 -6.85
N LEU A 100 12.10 1.42 -7.33
CA LEU A 100 11.02 0.85 -6.51
C LEU A 100 11.38 -0.56 -6.00
N LEU A 101 11.95 -1.40 -6.86
CA LEU A 101 12.40 -2.75 -6.49
C LEU A 101 13.45 -2.71 -5.38
N ALA A 102 14.44 -1.82 -5.49
CA ALA A 102 15.49 -1.63 -4.49
C ALA A 102 14.95 -1.10 -3.15
N GLN A 103 14.03 -0.14 -3.20
CA GLN A 103 13.39 0.39 -1.99
C GLN A 103 12.57 -0.68 -1.25
N ASN A 104 11.81 -1.49 -1.99
CA ASN A 104 11.02 -2.58 -1.43
C ASN A 104 11.92 -3.66 -0.82
N ALA A 105 12.99 -4.07 -1.51
CA ALA A 105 13.98 -5.01 -0.98
C ALA A 105 14.61 -4.52 0.34
N SER A 106 14.96 -3.23 0.41
CA SER A 106 15.55 -2.62 1.62
C SER A 106 14.57 -2.63 2.81
N ARG A 107 13.29 -2.33 2.57
CA ARG A 107 12.24 -2.36 3.60
C ARG A 107 11.96 -3.78 4.06
N LEU A 108 11.86 -4.72 3.13
CA LEU A 108 11.68 -6.14 3.44
C LEU A 108 12.84 -6.66 4.29
N GLY A 109 14.09 -6.33 3.95
CA GLY A 109 15.26 -6.74 4.73
C GLY A 109 15.26 -6.20 6.17
N ARG A 110 14.77 -4.97 6.40
CA ARG A 110 14.56 -4.45 7.77
C ARG A 110 13.47 -5.24 8.50
N LEU A 111 12.32 -5.43 7.86
CA LEU A 111 11.18 -6.13 8.43
C LEU A 111 11.53 -7.58 8.83
N LEU A 112 12.29 -8.30 8.00
CA LEU A 112 12.74 -9.66 8.30
C LEU A 112 13.70 -9.71 9.50
N ARG A 113 14.57 -8.70 9.66
CA ARG A 113 15.43 -8.58 10.84
C ARG A 113 14.61 -8.31 12.10
N ASP A 114 13.64 -7.40 12.01
CA ASP A 114 12.75 -7.08 13.12
C ASP A 114 11.90 -8.29 13.51
N GLN A 115 11.37 -9.02 12.52
CA GLN A 115 10.65 -10.28 12.73
C GLN A 115 11.51 -11.29 13.47
N ARG A 116 12.77 -11.47 13.06
CA ARG A 116 13.71 -12.41 13.71
C ARG A 116 14.08 -11.99 15.14
N ALA A 117 14.20 -10.69 15.39
CA ALA A 117 14.44 -10.17 16.73
C ALA A 117 13.24 -10.39 17.66
N LEU A 118 12.03 -10.26 17.12
CA LEU A 118 10.77 -10.46 17.86
C LEU A 118 10.38 -11.93 18.05
N SER A 119 10.77 -12.82 17.12
CA SER A 119 10.42 -14.24 17.20
C SER A 119 11.25 -15.02 18.22
N GLY A 120 12.33 -14.45 18.76
CA GLY A 120 13.20 -15.14 19.71
C GLY A 120 14.06 -16.27 19.12
N GLU A 121 13.90 -16.57 17.82
CA GLU A 121 14.58 -17.66 17.09
C GLU A 121 16.12 -17.55 17.14
N SER A 122 16.65 -16.35 17.44
CA SER A 122 18.09 -16.12 17.67
C SER A 122 18.57 -16.60 19.04
N ALA A 123 17.70 -16.62 20.06
CA ALA A 123 18.00 -17.13 21.40
C ALA A 123 17.89 -18.66 21.45
N ASP A 124 16.94 -19.24 20.71
CA ASP A 124 16.74 -20.70 20.66
C ASP A 124 17.95 -21.42 20.05
N GLY A 125 18.49 -20.93 18.93
CA GLY A 125 19.70 -21.51 18.34
C GLY A 125 20.95 -21.39 19.22
N LEU A 126 21.01 -20.35 20.08
CA LEU A 126 22.12 -20.14 21.01
C LEU A 126 21.98 -21.03 22.26
N LEU A 127 20.77 -21.21 22.76
CA LEU A 127 20.46 -22.13 23.86
C LEU A 127 20.65 -23.60 23.44
N GLU A 128 20.30 -23.96 22.21
CA GLU A 128 20.54 -25.30 21.67
C GLU A 128 22.04 -25.58 21.51
N ALA A 129 22.82 -24.59 21.04
CA ALA A 129 24.27 -24.69 20.94
C ALA A 129 24.94 -24.81 22.31
N VAL A 130 24.47 -24.05 23.31
CA VAL A 130 24.95 -24.15 24.70
C VAL A 130 24.59 -25.49 25.33
N GLY A 131 23.39 -26.02 25.07
CA GLY A 131 22.97 -27.35 25.50
C GLY A 131 23.89 -28.45 24.95
N LYS A 132 24.17 -28.42 23.64
CA LYS A 132 25.10 -29.36 23.00
C LYS A 132 26.52 -29.27 23.59
N LEU A 133 27.00 -28.06 23.87
CA LEU A 133 28.32 -27.86 24.46
C LEU A 133 28.39 -28.35 25.92
N MET A 134 27.32 -28.17 26.69
CA MET A 134 27.20 -28.71 28.07
C MET A 134 27.16 -30.24 28.07
N ASP A 135 26.39 -30.85 27.17
CA ASP A 135 26.32 -32.31 27.02
C ASP A 135 27.68 -32.89 26.62
N GLU A 136 28.42 -32.20 25.75
CA GLU A 136 29.75 -32.62 25.32
C GLU A 136 30.79 -32.50 26.46
N ILE A 137 30.75 -31.43 27.25
CA ILE A 137 31.58 -31.29 28.46
C ILE A 137 31.25 -32.38 29.49
N ASN A 138 29.97 -32.69 29.69
CA ASN A 138 29.54 -33.70 30.66
C ASN A 138 30.00 -35.11 30.22
N THR A 139 29.87 -35.41 28.93
CA THR A 139 30.35 -36.68 28.34
C THR A 139 31.88 -36.82 28.43
N GLN A 140 32.63 -35.73 28.24
CA GLN A 140 34.10 -35.71 28.41
C GLN A 140 34.52 -35.77 29.89
N GLY A 141 33.70 -35.25 30.80
CA GLY A 141 33.92 -35.30 32.25
C GLY A 141 33.78 -36.71 32.82
N GLU A 142 32.80 -37.49 32.35
CA GLU A 142 32.57 -38.87 32.79
C GLU A 142 33.70 -39.83 32.36
N LEU A 143 34.32 -39.61 31.20
CA LEU A 143 35.46 -40.39 30.71
C LEU A 143 36.75 -40.21 31.53
N LYS A 144 36.89 -39.10 32.28
CA LYS A 144 38.06 -38.80 33.11
C LYS A 144 37.97 -39.33 34.55
N VAL A 145 36.82 -39.85 34.98
CA VAL A 145 36.63 -40.38 36.36
C VAL A 145 36.83 -41.90 36.42
N ILE A 146 36.95 -42.58 35.27
CA ILE A 146 37.05 -44.05 35.16
C ILE A 146 38.49 -44.52 34.80
N LEU A 147 39.46 -43.61 34.64
CA LEU A 147 40.89 -43.91 34.45
C LEU A 147 41.70 -43.46 35.67
#